data_AF-A0A960JW95-F1
#
_entry.id   AF-A0A960JW95-F1
#
_cell.length_a   1.000
_cell.length_b   1.000
_cell.length_c   1.000
_cell.angle_alpha   90.00
_cell.angle_beta   90.00
_cell.angle_gamma   90.00
#
_symmetry.space_group_name_H-M   'P 1'
#
loop_
_entity.id
_entity.type
_entity.pdbx_description
1 polymer ?
#
loop_
_entity_poly.entity_id
_entity_poly.type
_entity_poly.pdbx_seq_one_letter_code
_entity_poly.pdbx_strand_id
1 'polypeptide(L)' 'MAVRQDCRHYSTRTTSSGELVQRCRVDANEKAPFACPEFCIFFESRSITDAGWKRFDDDGETS' A
#
# COMPACT_ATOMS: atom_id res chain seq x y z
N MET A 1 12.28 6.29 14.25
CA MET A 1 11.77 5.12 13.51
C MET A 1 10.99 5.62 12.28
N ALA A 2 10.90 4.83 11.20
CA ALA A 2 10.24 5.22 9.95
C ALA A 2 9.12 4.23 9.60
N VAL A 3 8.26 4.61 8.66
CA VAL A 3 7.19 3.75 8.15
C VAL A 3 7.72 2.67 7.20
N ARG A 4 7.22 1.43 7.31
CA ARG A 4 7.56 0.31 6.41
C ARG A 4 6.60 0.29 5.22
N GLN A 5 7.03 0.85 4.08
CA GLN A 5 6.22 0.95 2.86
C GLN A 5 5.88 -0.41 2.23
N ASP A 6 6.69 -1.43 2.51
CA ASP A 6 6.56 -2.80 2.03
C ASP A 6 5.64 -3.67 2.92
N CYS A 7 5.11 -3.14 4.03
CA CYS A 7 4.18 -3.85 4.90
C CYS A 7 2.78 -3.93 4.27
N ARG A 8 2.16 -5.13 4.22
CA ARG A 8 0.77 -5.33 3.76
C ARG A 8 -0.25 -4.50 4.55
N HIS A 9 0.02 -4.22 5.82
CA HIS A 9 -0.89 -3.46 6.68
C HIS A 9 -0.76 -1.94 6.54
N TYR A 10 0.29 -1.46 5.85
CA TYR A 10 0.45 -0.05 5.57
C TYR A 10 -0.42 0.38 4.39
N SER A 11 -1.17 1.47 4.56
CA SER A 11 -1.97 2.10 3.51
C SER A 11 -1.71 3.60 3.51
N THR A 12 -1.58 4.16 2.32
CA THR A 12 -1.52 5.60 2.10
C THR A 12 -2.58 6.00 1.08
N ARG A 13 -3.24 7.13 1.32
CA ARG A 13 -4.21 7.73 0.39
C ARG A 13 -4.08 9.24 0.44
N THR A 14 -4.16 9.87 -0.72
CA THR A 14 -4.32 11.32 -0.82
C THR A 14 -5.82 11.64 -0.81
N THR A 15 -6.24 12.56 0.06
CA THR A 15 -7.63 13.02 0.12
C THR A 15 -7.92 14.02 -0.99
N SER A 16 -9.20 14.33 -1.23
CA SER A 16 -9.63 15.37 -2.17
C SER A 16 -9.04 16.75 -1.86
N SER A 17 -8.71 17.01 -0.59
CA SER A 17 -8.09 18.25 -0.14
C SER A 17 -6.56 18.28 -0.31
N GLY A 18 -5.96 17.21 -0.86
CA GLY A 18 -4.51 17.09 -1.06
C GLY A 18 -3.73 16.60 0.17
N GLU A 19 -4.40 16.30 1.28
CA GLU A 19 -3.76 15.78 2.47
C GLU A 19 -3.37 14.31 2.29
N LEU A 20 -2.13 13.95 2.64
CA LEU A 20 -1.64 12.58 2.64
C LEU A 20 -2.02 11.90 3.96
N VAL A 21 -2.93 10.92 3.89
CA VAL A 21 -3.37 10.15 5.05
C VAL A 21 -2.68 8.79 5.06
N GLN A 22 -1.95 8.53 6.15
CA GLN A 22 -1.30 7.26 6.41
C GLN A 22 -2.09 6.45 7.44
N ARG A 23 -2.17 5.13 7.26
CA ARG A 23 -2.89 4.23 8.17
C ARG A 23 -2.20 2.87 8.28
N CYS A 24 -2.12 2.33 9.50
CA CYS A 24 -1.86 0.92 9.76
C CYS A 24 -3.19 0.21 10.00
N ARG A 25 -3.46 -0.89 9.29
CA ARG A 25 -4.74 -1.62 9.42
C ARG A 25 -4.93 -2.35 10.75
N VAL A 26 -3.86 -2.56 11.49
CA VAL A 26 -3.85 -3.27 12.79
C VAL A 26 -3.52 -2.34 13.96
N ASP A 27 -3.45 -1.03 13.70
CA ASP A 27 -3.18 0.02 14.71
C ASP A 27 -1.92 -0.21 15.58
N ALA A 28 -0.96 -0.99 15.08
CA ALA A 28 0.31 -1.27 15.75
C ALA A 28 1.37 -0.16 15.59
N ASN A 29 1.04 0.93 14.88
CA ASN A 29 1.95 2.05 14.63
C ASN A 29 1.94 3.06 15.79
N GLU A 30 3.00 3.86 15.88
CA GLU A 30 2.98 5.11 16.64
C GLU A 30 2.09 6.12 15.90
N LYS A 31 1.22 6.85 16.62
CA LYS A 31 0.24 7.75 15.99
C LYS A 31 0.81 9.11 15.63
N ALA A 32 1.78 9.62 16.39
CA ALA A 32 2.42 10.92 16.19
C ALA A 32 3.85 10.88 16.76
N PRO A 33 4.90 10.78 15.92
CA PRO A 33 4.86 10.68 14.46
C PRO A 33 4.31 9.34 13.97
N PHE A 34 3.74 9.31 12.76
CA PHE A 34 3.30 8.05 12.15
C PHE A 34 4.51 7.17 11.82
N ALA A 35 4.78 6.15 12.64
CA ALA A 35 5.95 5.29 12.50
C ALA A 35 5.66 3.82 12.82
N CYS A 36 6.41 2.90 12.19
CA CYS A 36 6.38 1.49 12.55
C CYS A 36 7.37 1.20 13.68
N PRO A 37 7.02 0.35 14.66
CA PRO A 37 7.98 -0.13 15.65
C PRO A 37 9.13 -0.90 15.00
N GLU A 38 10.33 -0.81 15.58
CA GLU A 38 11.53 -1.53 15.10
C GLU A 38 11.33 -3.06 15.08
N PHE A 39 10.57 -3.60 16.04
CA PHE A 39 10.25 -5.03 16.15
C PHE A 39 8.74 -5.28 16.03
N CYS A 40 8.11 -4.72 14.99
CA CYS A 40 6.68 -4.92 14.76
C CYS A 40 6.35 -6.40 14.46
N ILE A 41 5.66 -7.06 15.40
CA ILE A 41 5.25 -8.48 15.29
C ILE A 41 4.19 -8.73 14.21
N PHE A 42 3.49 -7.67 13.77
CA PHE A 42 2.48 -7.74 12.71
C PHE A 42 3.06 -7.40 11.34
N PHE A 43 4.39 -7.24 11.23
CA PHE A 43 4.99 -6.97 9.93
C PHE A 43 4.81 -8.18 9.01
N GLU A 44 4.15 -7.94 7.88
CA GLU A 44 4.00 -8.91 6.81
C GLU A 44 4.35 -8.22 5.50
N SER A 45 5.29 -8.79 4.74
CA SER A 45 5.68 -8.23 3.46
C SER A 45 4.52 -8.31 2.46
N ARG A 46 4.25 -7.20 1.78
CA ARG A 46 3.32 -7.17 0.66
C ARG A 46 3.96 -7.92 -0.50
N SER A 47 3.63 -9.19 -0.66
CA SER A 47 3.85 -9.90 -1.92
C SER A 47 3.00 -9.24 -3.02
N ILE A 48 3.61 -8.34 -3.78
CA ILE A 48 3.11 -8.00 -5.12
C ILE A 48 3.58 -9.17 -5.99
N THR A 49 2.85 -10.28 -5.96
CA THR A 49 2.82 -11.13 -7.14
C THR A 49 2.13 -10.29 -8.20
N ASP A 50 2.89 -9.85 -9.19
CA ASP A 50 2.42 -9.22 -10.42
C ASP A 50 1.40 -10.17 -11.06
N ALA A 51 0.13 -10.08 -10.64
CA ALA A 51 -0.96 -10.69 -11.36
C ALA A 51 -1.08 -9.85 -12.63
N GLY A 52 -0.40 -10.27 -13.69
CA GLY A 52 -0.34 -9.58 -14.98
C GLY A 52 -1.71 -9.49 -15.65
N TRP A 53 -2.49 -8.47 -15.27
CA TRP A 53 -3.72 -8.11 -15.98
C TRP A 53 -3.33 -7.43 -17.30
N LYS A 54 -3.22 -8.20 -18.38
CA LYS A 54 -3.23 -7.66 -19.74
C LYS A 54 -4.67 -7.34 -20.12
N ARG A 55 -4.97 -6.06 -20.34
CA ARG A 55 -6.19 -5.63 -21.03
C ARG A 55 -6.03 -6.09 -22.48
N PHE A 56 -6.79 -7.10 -22.90
CA PHE A 56 -6.95 -7.39 -24.32
C PHE A 56 -7.70 -6.21 -24.92
N ASP A 57 -6.98 -5.31 -25.59
CA ASP A 57 -7.60 -4.38 -26.50
C ASP A 57 -7.94 -5.14 -27.78
N ASP A 58 -9.18 -4.94 -28.21
CA ASP A 58 -9.89 -5.58 -29.30
C ASP A 58 -9.21 -5.30 -30.65
N ASP A 59 -8.54 -6.31 -31.23
CA ASP A 59 -8.02 -6.25 -32.60
C ASP A 59 -9.17 -6.49 -33.59
N GLY A 60 -9.95 -5.43 -33.81
CA GLY A 60 -10.91 -5.34 -34.89
C GLY A 60 -10.21 -4.97 -36.20
N GLU A 61 -9.44 -5.89 -36.79
CA GLU A 61 -8.93 -5.73 -38.16
C GLU A 61 -9.47 -6.87 -39.06
N THR A 62 -10.64 -6.60 -39.66
CA THR A 62 -11.06 -7.30 -40.88
C THR A 62 -11.28 -6.24 -41.95
N SER A 63 -10.36 -6.15 -42.90
CA SER A 63 -10.53 -5.48 -44.19
C SER A 63 -9.80 -6.26 -45.25
#